data_AF-A0A0D3KW09-F1
#
_entry.id   AF-A0A0D3KW09-F1
#
_cell.length_a   1.000
_cell.length_b   1.000
_cell.length_c   1.000
_cell.angle_alpha   90.00
_cell.angle_beta   90.00
_cell.angle_gamma   90.00
#
_symmetry.space_group_name_H-M   'P 1'
#
loop_
_entity.id
_entity.type
_entity.pdbx_description
1 polymer ?
#
loop_
_entity_poly.entity_id
_entity_poly.type
_entity_poly.pdbx_seq_one_letter_code
_entity_poly.pdbx_strand_id
1 'polypeptide(L)'
;MRLQDLPDALFEHILSFLPRGVTAYAACAVDCRWARTCDDALRLLCEKHAWKQPRSRRLAAASATGGGDALRWRALYVSRACPACLDAPGDFAARRSKHEAPLYLLCGACCRRESVIDKMRAAGATLDVTGVSGKPLYTQRGDRFVSEVAAAARRAGLG
;
A
#
# COMPACT_ATOMS: atom_id res chain seq x y z
N MET A 1 -16.10 31.04 3.35
CA MET A 1 -16.64 29.78 3.90
C MET A 1 -15.49 28.78 3.93
N ARG A 2 -15.11 28.28 5.10
CA ARG A 2 -14.01 27.30 5.20
C ARG A 2 -14.59 25.89 5.09
N LEU A 3 -13.81 24.96 4.55
CA LEU A 3 -14.22 23.56 4.37
C LEU A 3 -14.63 22.88 5.70
N GLN A 4 -14.02 23.33 6.80
CA GLN A 4 -14.31 22.90 8.16
C GLN A 4 -15.71 23.30 8.68
N ASP A 5 -16.35 24.28 8.05
CA ASP A 5 -17.67 24.79 8.44
C ASP A 5 -18.83 24.01 7.78
N LEU A 6 -18.52 22.99 6.96
CA LEU A 6 -19.54 22.17 6.30
C LEU A 6 -20.30 21.27 7.32
N PRO A 7 -21.62 21.09 7.14
CA PRO A 7 -22.39 20.02 7.77
C PRO A 7 -21.85 18.63 7.40
N ASP A 8 -21.89 17.67 8.34
CA ASP A 8 -21.39 16.30 8.11
C ASP A 8 -22.08 15.60 6.93
N ALA A 9 -23.38 15.83 6.74
CA ALA A 9 -24.14 15.25 5.63
C ALA A 9 -23.64 15.69 4.25
N LEU A 10 -23.22 16.96 4.10
CA LEU A 10 -22.62 17.44 2.84
C LEU A 10 -21.22 16.87 2.65
N PHE A 11 -20.48 16.65 3.74
CA PHE A 11 -19.17 16.05 3.68
C PHE A 11 -19.22 14.56 3.26
N GLU A 12 -20.11 13.78 3.86
CA GLU A 12 -20.37 12.39 3.47
C GLU A 12 -20.80 12.28 2.00
N HIS A 13 -21.65 13.22 1.55
CA HIS A 13 -22.05 13.31 0.15
C HIS A 13 -20.85 13.57 -0.76
N ILE A 14 -19.98 14.54 -0.44
CA ILE A 14 -18.75 14.80 -1.21
C ILE A 14 -17.83 13.57 -1.22
N LEU A 15 -17.61 12.93 -0.08
CA LEU A 15 -16.81 11.70 0.01
C LEU A 15 -17.35 10.57 -0.87
N SER A 16 -18.67 10.47 -1.02
CA SER A 16 -19.29 9.45 -1.86
C SER A 16 -18.88 9.53 -3.34
N PHE A 17 -18.51 10.73 -3.81
CA PHE A 17 -18.07 11.01 -5.19
C PHE A 17 -16.57 10.89 -5.40
N LEU A 18 -15.75 10.84 -4.34
CA LEU A 18 -14.31 10.89 -4.48
C LEU A 18 -13.69 9.51 -4.77
N PRO A 19 -12.63 9.43 -5.61
CA PRO A 19 -11.87 8.20 -5.83
C PRO A 19 -11.31 7.67 -4.50
N ARG A 20 -11.73 6.46 -4.15
CA ARG A 20 -11.96 6.12 -2.74
C ARG A 20 -10.69 5.91 -1.91
N GLY A 21 -9.52 5.66 -2.50
CA GLY A 21 -8.29 5.41 -1.74
C GLY A 21 -7.50 6.66 -1.32
N VAL A 22 -6.93 7.37 -2.31
CA VAL A 22 -6.05 8.53 -2.09
C VAL A 22 -6.80 9.66 -1.39
N THR A 23 -8.04 9.94 -1.83
CA THR A 23 -8.75 11.11 -1.36
C THR A 23 -9.30 10.94 0.04
N ALA A 24 -9.79 9.74 0.40
CA ALA A 24 -10.19 9.43 1.77
C ALA A 24 -8.99 9.52 2.73
N TYR A 25 -7.84 8.99 2.33
CA TYR A 25 -6.62 9.10 3.14
C TYR A 25 -6.12 10.55 3.29
N ALA A 26 -6.12 11.33 2.20
CA ALA A 26 -5.71 12.73 2.23
C ALA A 26 -6.65 13.59 3.07
N ALA A 27 -7.96 13.33 3.02
CA ALA A 27 -8.96 13.98 3.85
C ALA A 27 -8.73 13.75 5.35
N CYS A 28 -8.17 12.59 5.75
CA CYS A 28 -7.77 12.36 7.15
C CYS A 28 -6.67 13.29 7.68
N ALA A 29 -5.97 14.03 6.82
CA ALA A 29 -4.92 14.97 7.22
C ALA A 29 -5.44 16.40 7.44
N VAL A 30 -6.72 16.67 7.13
CA VAL A 30 -7.32 18.02 7.21
C VAL A 30 -7.66 18.39 8.66
N ASP A 31 -8.40 17.53 9.37
CA ASP A 31 -8.80 17.72 10.77
C ASP A 31 -9.26 16.38 11.39
N CYS A 32 -9.32 16.30 12.72
CA CYS A 32 -9.83 15.17 13.49
C CYS A 32 -11.28 14.79 13.17
N ARG A 33 -12.13 15.76 12.77
CA ARG A 33 -13.49 15.50 12.31
C ARG A 33 -13.48 14.78 10.96
N TRP A 34 -12.66 15.26 10.03
CA TRP A 34 -12.48 14.65 8.71
C TRP A 34 -11.88 13.24 8.80
N ALA A 35 -10.92 13.05 9.70
CA ALA A 35 -10.31 11.75 9.94
C ALA A 35 -11.33 10.70 10.40
N ARG A 36 -12.27 11.07 11.27
CA ARG A 36 -13.33 10.17 11.75
C ARG A 36 -14.27 9.75 10.64
N THR A 37 -14.79 10.70 9.87
CA THR A 37 -15.76 10.38 8.81
C THR A 37 -15.12 9.63 7.63
N CYS A 38 -13.82 9.80 7.40
CA CYS A 38 -13.08 8.99 6.43
C CYS A 38 -12.81 7.56 6.90
N ASP A 39 -12.84 7.26 8.20
CA ASP A 39 -12.55 5.92 8.72
C ASP A 39 -13.60 4.90 8.26
N ASP A 40 -14.87 5.31 8.11
CA ASP A 40 -15.93 4.48 7.51
C ASP A 40 -15.71 4.22 6.02
N ALA A 41 -15.25 5.21 5.26
CA ALA A 41 -14.89 5.01 3.87
C ALA A 41 -13.70 4.03 3.73
N LEU A 42 -12.70 4.15 4.60
CA LEU A 42 -11.55 3.25 4.67
C LEU A 42 -11.94 1.84 5.13
N ARG A 43 -12.93 1.72 6.02
CA ARG A 43 -13.52 0.44 6.42
C ARG A 43 -14.10 -0.30 5.22
N LEU A 44 -14.96 0.36 4.44
CA LEU A 44 -15.56 -0.24 3.23
C LEU A 44 -14.51 -0.68 2.22
N LEU A 45 -13.39 0.04 2.09
CA LEU A 45 -12.28 -0.37 1.23
C LEU A 45 -11.53 -1.57 1.78
N CYS A 46 -11.25 -1.59 3.08
CA CYS A 46 -10.64 -2.75 3.72
C CYS A 46 -11.52 -3.99 3.56
N GLU A 47 -12.83 -3.86 3.74
CA GLU A 47 -13.82 -4.93 3.51
C GLU A 47 -13.84 -5.39 2.04
N LYS A 48 -13.82 -4.45 1.08
CA LYS A 48 -13.72 -4.75 -0.36
C LYS A 48 -12.48 -5.59 -0.70
N HIS A 49 -11.37 -5.34 -0.03
CA HIS A 49 -10.12 -6.09 -0.21
C HIS A 49 -10.01 -7.32 0.72
N ALA A 50 -11.08 -7.66 1.45
CA ALA A 50 -11.12 -8.74 2.43
C ALA A 50 -10.05 -8.63 3.53
N TRP A 51 -9.59 -7.42 3.84
CA TRP A 51 -8.66 -7.14 4.92
C TRP A 51 -9.40 -7.12 6.25
N LYS A 52 -9.01 -8.05 7.13
CA LYS A 52 -9.60 -8.18 8.46
C LYS A 52 -8.70 -7.54 9.50
N GLN A 53 -9.31 -6.85 10.46
CA GLN A 53 -8.58 -6.38 11.64
C GLN A 53 -8.01 -7.58 12.42
N PRO A 54 -6.81 -7.45 13.01
CA PRO A 54 -6.27 -8.48 13.89
C PRO A 54 -7.24 -8.74 15.05
N ARG A 55 -7.64 -10.00 15.24
CA ARG A 55 -8.52 -10.41 16.36
C ARG A 55 -7.88 -10.25 17.75
N SER A 56 -6.58 -9.97 17.83
CA SER A 56 -5.83 -9.93 19.08
C SER A 56 -5.99 -8.60 19.84
N ARG A 57 -6.57 -8.67 21.04
CA ARG A 57 -6.64 -7.59 22.04
C ARG A 57 -5.28 -6.98 22.41
N ARG A 58 -4.15 -7.69 22.19
CA ARG A 58 -2.80 -7.16 22.51
C ARG A 58 -2.29 -6.18 21.44
N LEU A 59 -2.62 -6.39 20.17
CA LEU A 59 -2.26 -5.46 19.09
C LEU A 59 -3.20 -4.24 19.04
N ALA A 60 -4.43 -4.41 19.51
CA ALA A 60 -5.37 -3.32 19.74
C ALA A 60 -4.84 -2.24 20.71
N ALA A 61 -4.05 -2.62 21.71
CA ALA A 61 -3.50 -1.72 22.72
C ALA A 61 -2.34 -0.86 22.21
N ALA A 62 -1.55 -1.36 21.25
CA ALA A 62 -0.47 -0.58 20.62
C ALA A 62 -0.99 0.55 19.72
N SER A 63 -2.25 0.43 19.25
CA SER A 63 -2.96 1.51 18.55
C SER A 63 -3.73 2.45 19.50
N ALA A 64 -3.72 2.18 20.81
CA ALA A 64 -4.57 2.86 21.80
C ALA A 64 -3.83 3.96 22.59
N THR A 65 -2.52 4.15 22.41
CA THR A 65 -1.76 5.23 23.05
C THR A 65 -2.03 6.63 22.45
N GLY A 66 -3.00 6.76 21.55
CA GLY A 66 -3.56 8.04 21.12
C GLY A 66 -4.88 7.88 20.38
N GLY A 67 -6.01 7.98 21.09
CA GLY A 67 -7.35 8.03 20.49
C GLY A 67 -7.87 6.69 19.97
N GLY A 68 -8.10 5.74 20.87
CA GLY A 68 -8.58 4.39 20.56
C GLY A 68 -9.89 4.37 19.76
N ASP A 69 -9.98 3.40 18.86
CA ASP A 69 -11.07 3.07 17.92
C ASP A 69 -11.19 3.88 16.63
N ALA A 70 -11.07 5.21 16.64
CA ALA A 70 -11.41 6.05 15.48
C ALA A 70 -10.43 6.03 14.29
N LEU A 71 -9.30 5.32 14.38
CA LEU A 71 -8.26 5.26 13.33
C LEU A 71 -7.83 3.83 13.00
N ARG A 72 -8.62 2.83 13.42
CA ARG A 72 -8.26 1.42 13.24
C ARG A 72 -8.29 1.01 11.77
N TRP A 73 -9.27 1.49 11.01
CA TRP A 73 -9.35 1.19 9.58
C TRP A 73 -8.32 1.98 8.79
N ARG A 74 -8.04 3.23 9.19
CA ARG A 74 -6.91 3.99 8.64
C ARG A 74 -5.57 3.27 8.82
N ALA A 75 -5.25 2.82 10.03
CA ALA A 75 -4.00 2.11 10.29
C ALA A 75 -3.90 0.81 9.49
N LEU A 76 -4.99 0.03 9.43
CA LEU A 76 -5.04 -1.18 8.62
C LEU A 76 -4.85 -0.86 7.13
N TYR A 77 -5.54 0.15 6.61
CA TYR A 77 -5.46 0.57 5.21
C TYR A 77 -4.03 0.95 4.83
N VAL A 78 -3.37 1.81 5.61
CA VAL A 78 -1.98 2.23 5.35
C VAL A 78 -1.00 1.05 5.39
N SER A 79 -1.24 0.09 6.28
CA SER A 79 -0.37 -1.09 6.38
C SER A 79 -0.49 -2.07 5.20
N ARG A 80 -1.57 -1.99 4.41
CA ARG A 80 -1.91 -2.96 3.35
C ARG A 80 -1.97 -2.35 1.96
N ALA A 81 -2.30 -1.07 1.84
CA ALA A 81 -2.35 -0.37 0.57
C ALA A 81 -0.94 -0.01 0.09
N CYS A 82 -0.79 0.13 -1.22
CA CYS A 82 0.45 0.62 -1.80
C CYS A 82 0.64 2.10 -1.45
N PRO A 83 1.72 2.51 -0.75
CA PRO A 83 1.91 3.91 -0.35
C PRO A 83 2.18 4.84 -1.53
N ALA A 84 2.59 4.31 -2.68
CA ALA A 84 2.89 5.10 -3.87
C ALA A 84 1.62 5.55 -4.62
N CYS A 85 0.53 4.78 -4.56
CA CYS A 85 -0.73 5.15 -5.22
C CYS A 85 -1.93 5.23 -4.29
N LEU A 86 -1.84 4.70 -3.07
CA LEU A 86 -2.90 4.62 -2.06
C LEU A 86 -4.25 4.08 -2.59
N ASP A 87 -4.22 3.28 -3.65
CA ASP A 87 -5.43 2.80 -4.33
C ASP A 87 -5.42 1.29 -4.55
N ALA A 88 -4.26 0.74 -4.87
CA ALA A 88 -4.08 -0.70 -5.05
C ALA A 88 -3.59 -1.38 -3.77
N PRO A 89 -3.96 -2.67 -3.55
CA PRO A 89 -3.34 -3.48 -2.51
C PRO A 89 -1.83 -3.59 -2.75
N GLY A 90 -1.05 -3.43 -1.69
CA GLY A 90 0.38 -3.73 -1.70
C GLY A 90 0.59 -5.25 -1.70
N ASP A 91 1.54 -5.71 -2.51
CA ASP A 91 1.87 -7.13 -2.65
C ASP A 91 3.36 -7.39 -2.48
N PHE A 92 4.21 -6.51 -3.01
CA PHE A 92 5.67 -6.66 -2.99
C PHE A 92 6.28 -5.89 -1.83
N ALA A 93 6.95 -6.59 -0.91
CA ALA A 93 7.53 -5.96 0.27
C ALA A 93 8.84 -5.25 -0.06
N ALA A 94 8.95 -3.99 0.37
CA ALA A 94 10.19 -3.23 0.37
C ALA A 94 10.86 -3.35 1.74
N ARG A 95 12.14 -3.78 1.79
CA ARG A 95 12.89 -4.05 3.03
C ARG A 95 14.30 -3.50 2.94
N ARG A 96 14.88 -3.09 4.08
CA ARG A 96 16.33 -2.75 4.13
C ARG A 96 17.20 -4.00 3.99
N SER A 97 16.75 -5.11 4.55
CA SER A 97 17.41 -6.41 4.43
C SER A 97 16.40 -7.55 4.36
N LYS A 98 16.84 -8.73 3.90
CA LYS A 98 16.00 -9.92 3.69
C LYS A 98 15.28 -10.40 4.97
N HIS A 99 15.87 -10.17 6.14
CA HIS A 99 15.37 -10.67 7.42
C HIS A 99 14.58 -9.63 8.22
N GLU A 100 14.60 -8.37 7.79
CA GLU A 100 13.87 -7.29 8.45
C GLU A 100 12.39 -7.26 8.05
N ALA A 101 11.57 -6.70 8.92
CA ALA A 101 10.17 -6.43 8.63
C ALA A 101 10.04 -5.50 7.40
N PRO A 102 8.96 -5.64 6.60
CA PRO A 102 8.69 -4.71 5.50
C PRO A 102 8.58 -3.28 6.01
N LEU A 103 9.23 -2.34 5.31
CA LEU A 103 9.00 -0.92 5.50
C LEU A 103 7.61 -0.54 4.97
N TYR A 104 7.25 -1.09 3.81
CA TYR A 104 5.96 -0.91 3.16
C TYR A 104 5.76 -1.97 2.06
N LEU A 105 4.53 -2.07 1.55
CA LEU A 105 4.15 -2.99 0.47
C LEU A 105 3.80 -2.19 -0.79
N LEU A 106 4.41 -2.50 -1.93
CA LEU A 106 4.11 -1.88 -3.22
C LEU A 106 3.18 -2.77 -4.06
N CYS A 107 2.30 -2.17 -4.85
CA CYS A 107 1.54 -2.92 -5.85
C CYS A 107 2.42 -3.20 -7.08
N GLY A 108 2.02 -4.19 -7.88
CA GLY A 108 2.78 -4.59 -9.08
C GLY A 108 2.97 -3.48 -10.12
N ALA A 109 2.09 -2.47 -10.16
CA ALA A 109 2.26 -1.33 -11.06
C ALA A 109 3.30 -0.34 -10.52
N CYS A 110 3.23 0.00 -9.23
CA CYS A 110 4.05 1.05 -8.64
C CYS A 110 5.50 0.62 -8.43
N CYS A 111 5.78 -0.66 -8.15
CA CYS A 111 7.16 -1.13 -7.99
C CYS A 111 8.01 -1.04 -9.27
N ARG A 112 7.38 -0.87 -10.44
CA ARG A 112 8.05 -0.70 -11.74
C ARG A 112 8.21 0.77 -12.15
N ARG A 113 7.66 1.71 -11.39
CA ARG A 113 7.78 3.14 -11.70
C ARG A 113 9.16 3.63 -11.29
N GLU A 114 9.83 4.34 -12.19
CA GLU A 114 11.17 4.89 -11.98
C GLU A 114 11.24 5.76 -10.71
N SER A 115 10.27 6.67 -10.55
CA SER A 115 10.18 7.53 -9.36
C SER A 115 10.01 6.77 -8.04
N VAL A 116 9.47 5.55 -8.06
CA VAL A 116 9.36 4.69 -6.87
C VAL A 116 10.68 3.94 -6.66
N ILE A 117 11.30 3.45 -7.72
CA ILE A 117 12.62 2.79 -7.68
C ILE A 117 13.67 3.74 -7.11
N ASP A 118 13.69 5.00 -7.54
CA ASP A 118 14.64 5.99 -7.05
C ASP A 118 14.44 6.30 -5.56
N LYS A 119 13.18 6.42 -5.11
CA LYS A 119 12.86 6.57 -3.68
C LYS A 119 13.29 5.36 -2.87
N MET A 120 13.13 4.15 -3.41
CA MET A 120 13.59 2.92 -2.76
C MET A 120 15.12 2.89 -2.63
N ARG A 121 15.84 3.24 -3.69
CA ARG A 121 17.30 3.32 -3.69
C ARG A 121 17.80 4.35 -2.68
N ALA A 122 17.21 5.55 -2.65
CA ALA A 122 17.53 6.58 -1.67
C ALA A 122 17.27 6.12 -0.23
N ALA A 123 16.26 5.28 -0.01
CA ALA A 123 15.95 4.70 1.30
C ALA A 123 16.83 3.48 1.68
N GLY A 124 17.73 3.03 0.78
CA GLY A 124 18.50 1.80 0.97
C GLY A 124 17.62 0.55 1.04
N ALA A 125 16.49 0.54 0.33
CA ALA A 125 15.54 -0.55 0.33
C ALA A 125 15.67 -1.44 -0.90
N THR A 126 15.46 -2.73 -0.68
CA THR A 126 15.35 -3.80 -1.69
C THR A 126 13.89 -4.25 -1.80
N LEU A 127 13.50 -4.83 -2.94
CA LEU A 127 12.15 -5.30 -3.20
C LEU A 127 12.13 -6.83 -3.27
N ASP A 128 11.19 -7.46 -2.58
CA ASP A 128 10.91 -8.88 -2.73
C ASP A 128 10.36 -9.15 -4.15
N VAL A 129 11.00 -10.06 -4.89
CA VAL A 129 10.56 -10.45 -6.24
C VAL A 129 9.32 -11.35 -6.23
N THR A 130 8.98 -11.92 -5.07
CA THR A 130 7.76 -12.69 -4.87
C THR A 130 6.90 -11.93 -3.87
N GLY A 131 5.67 -11.60 -4.29
CA GLY A 131 4.72 -10.88 -3.45
C GLY A 131 4.23 -11.73 -2.27
N VAL A 132 3.62 -11.07 -1.29
CA VAL A 132 2.99 -11.74 -0.14
C VAL A 132 1.83 -12.64 -0.55
N SER A 133 1.24 -12.40 -1.74
CA SER A 133 0.27 -13.29 -2.37
C SER A 133 0.88 -14.55 -2.99
N GLY A 134 2.21 -14.69 -3.01
CA GLY A 134 2.95 -15.75 -3.68
C GLY A 134 3.17 -15.51 -5.18
N LYS A 135 2.69 -14.39 -5.73
CA LYS A 135 2.85 -14.07 -7.16
C LYS A 135 4.23 -13.49 -7.43
N PRO A 136 4.96 -13.99 -8.45
CA PRO A 136 6.22 -13.38 -8.84
C PRO A 136 5.99 -12.03 -9.53
N LEU A 137 6.89 -11.09 -9.31
CA LEU A 137 6.86 -9.75 -9.90
C LEU A 137 7.03 -9.80 -11.42
N TYR A 138 7.89 -10.71 -11.88
CA TYR A 138 8.12 -11.02 -13.28
C TYR A 138 7.59 -12.41 -13.57
N THR A 139 6.66 -12.51 -14.52
CA THR A 139 6.09 -13.77 -15.00
C THR A 139 6.84 -14.34 -16.19
N GLN A 140 8.09 -13.93 -16.44
CA GLN A 140 8.91 -14.66 -17.41
C GLN A 140 9.13 -16.06 -16.86
N ARG A 141 8.46 -17.05 -17.47
CA ARG A 141 8.82 -18.47 -17.35
C ARG A 141 10.34 -18.54 -17.44
N GLY A 142 10.99 -19.07 -16.40
CA GLY A 142 12.46 -19.15 -16.31
C GLY A 142 13.10 -19.68 -17.60
N ASP A 143 12.38 -20.55 -18.31
CA ASP A 143 12.73 -21.09 -19.62
C ASP A 143 13.11 -20.03 -20.66
N ARG A 144 12.37 -18.91 -20.74
CA ARG A 144 12.64 -17.86 -21.75
C ARG A 144 13.87 -17.04 -21.40
N PHE A 145 13.99 -16.60 -20.14
CA PHE A 145 15.15 -15.80 -19.70
C PHE A 145 16.46 -16.60 -19.82
N VAL A 146 16.46 -17.87 -19.38
CA VAL A 146 17.64 -18.74 -19.53
C VAL A 146 17.95 -18.99 -21.00
N SER A 147 16.93 -19.19 -21.86
CA SER A 147 17.15 -19.38 -23.29
C SER A 147 17.69 -18.13 -24.00
N GLU A 148 17.24 -16.93 -23.61
CA GLU A 148 17.67 -15.66 -24.17
C GLU A 148 19.09 -15.29 -23.71
N VAL A 149 19.41 -15.51 -22.42
CA VAL A 149 20.76 -15.34 -21.88
C VAL A 149 21.73 -16.34 -22.50
N ALA A 150 21.37 -17.61 -22.63
CA ALA A 150 22.19 -18.61 -23.31
C ALA A 150 22.36 -18.28 -24.81
N ALA A 151 21.32 -17.76 -25.48
CA ALA A 151 21.41 -17.30 -26.86
C ALA A 151 22.25 -16.01 -27.01
N ALA A 152 22.28 -15.14 -26.01
CA ALA A 152 23.12 -13.95 -25.97
C ALA A 152 24.59 -14.32 -25.71
N ALA A 153 24.86 -15.21 -24.76
CA ALA A 153 26.21 -15.72 -24.47
C ALA A 153 26.84 -16.42 -25.69
N ARG A 154 26.05 -17.23 -26.42
CA ARG A 154 26.49 -17.85 -27.68
C ARG A 154 26.80 -16.83 -28.77
N ARG A 155 26.00 -15.76 -28.89
CA ARG A 155 26.27 -14.66 -29.84
C ARG A 155 27.50 -13.84 -29.46
N ALA A 156 27.83 -13.77 -28.17
CA ALA A 156 29.01 -13.10 -27.65
C ALA A 156 30.29 -13.97 -27.68
N GLY A 157 30.22 -15.22 -28.14
CA GLY A 157 31.37 -16.12 -28.20
C GLY A 157 31.89 -16.58 -26.83
N LEU A 158 31.04 -16.54 -25.80
CA LEU A 158 31.38 -16.92 -24.42
C LEU A 158 30.89 -18.31 -24.03
N GLY A 159 30.80 -19.23 -25.01
CA GLY A 159 30.27 -20.59 -24.83
C GLY A 159 31.32 -21.66 -25.01
#